data_AF-A0A929I740-F1
#
_entry.id   AF-A0A929I740-F1
#
_cell.length_a   1.000
_cell.length_b   1.000
_cell.length_c   1.000
_cell.angle_alpha   90.00
_cell.angle_beta   90.00
_cell.angle_gamma   90.00
#
_symmetry.space_group_name_H-M   'P 1'
#
loop_
_entity.id
_entity.type
_entity.pdbx_description
1 polymer ?
#
loop_
_entity_poly.entity_id
_entity_poly.type
_entity_poly.pdbx_seq_one_letter_code
_entity_poly.pdbx_strand_id
1 'polypeptide(L)'
;VFDPEPGFFWAGTYLGQKKVLSFGVSFDIQPGVGGDNGDELYSAFVFDAFADIPMGKNGIVGTLNFFSFGAGGMVPKGSGLCADFGYRINKIEPLIAFEWYSPNEGDAGKRKAILGGINWWIHGHSANIKFQFGTENLEGADEWTKTAVIQGQVFF
;
A
#
# COMPACT_ATOMS: atom_id res chain seq x y z
N VAL A 1 20.05 -15.68 0.21
CA VAL A 1 19.09 -16.45 -0.60
C VAL A 1 17.72 -16.21 0.01
N PHE A 2 16.71 -15.86 -0.80
CA PHE A 2 15.32 -15.61 -0.37
C PHE A 2 14.51 -16.91 -0.38
N ASP A 3 13.53 -17.02 0.50
CA ASP A 3 12.69 -18.21 0.63
C ASP A 3 11.45 -18.12 -0.29
N PRO A 4 11.02 -19.22 -0.94
CA PRO A 4 9.82 -19.20 -1.78
C PRO A 4 8.53 -19.12 -0.94
N GLU A 5 7.52 -18.41 -1.46
CA GLU A 5 6.14 -18.39 -0.97
C GLU A 5 5.27 -19.31 -1.85
N PRO A 6 5.00 -20.57 -1.45
CA PRO A 6 4.26 -21.52 -2.30
C PRO A 6 2.73 -21.28 -2.33
N GLY A 7 2.23 -20.32 -1.55
CA GLY A 7 0.81 -19.97 -1.49
C GLY A 7 0.41 -18.91 -2.52
N PHE A 8 -0.88 -18.83 -2.84
CA PHE A 8 -1.42 -17.85 -3.80
C PHE A 8 -1.60 -16.44 -3.20
N PHE A 9 -1.61 -16.32 -1.87
CA PHE A 9 -1.83 -15.06 -1.14
C PHE A 9 -0.57 -14.63 -0.38
N TRP A 10 -0.39 -13.32 -0.31
CA TRP A 10 0.68 -12.66 0.43
C TRP A 10 0.42 -12.86 1.91
N ALA A 11 1.34 -13.51 2.61
CA ALA A 11 1.13 -13.71 4.03
C ALA A 11 1.28 -12.37 4.79
N GLY A 12 2.19 -11.45 4.41
CA GLY A 12 2.59 -10.25 5.20
C GLY A 12 3.99 -10.38 5.85
N THR A 13 4.18 -10.29 7.18
CA THR A 13 5.44 -10.68 7.90
C THR A 13 5.61 -12.12 8.50
N TYR A 14 6.72 -12.79 8.16
CA TYR A 14 7.13 -14.12 8.64
C TYR A 14 7.77 -14.12 10.03
N LEU A 15 7.62 -13.01 10.80
CA LEU A 15 8.22 -12.81 12.12
C LEU A 15 9.73 -13.13 12.16
N GLY A 16 10.42 -12.94 11.03
CA GLY A 16 11.85 -13.17 10.92
C GLY A 16 12.29 -14.63 10.80
N GLN A 17 11.38 -15.55 10.48
CA GLN A 17 11.75 -16.93 10.18
C GLN A 17 12.26 -17.13 8.75
N LYS A 18 11.91 -16.22 7.84
CA LYS A 18 12.23 -16.29 6.42
C LYS A 18 12.64 -14.93 5.88
N LYS A 19 13.54 -14.94 4.89
CA LYS A 19 13.84 -13.74 4.09
C LYS A 19 12.94 -13.75 2.88
N VAL A 20 11.99 -12.83 2.83
CA VAL A 20 11.00 -12.78 1.76
C VAL A 20 11.14 -11.47 0.99
N LEU A 21 11.16 -11.62 -0.33
CA LEU A 21 11.05 -10.53 -1.28
C LEU A 21 10.07 -11.01 -2.34
N SER A 22 8.92 -10.36 -2.41
CA SER A 22 7.80 -10.73 -3.27
C SER A 22 7.48 -9.59 -4.22
N PHE A 23 7.05 -9.96 -5.43
CA PHE A 23 6.64 -9.01 -6.46
C PHE A 23 5.31 -9.47 -7.06
N GLY A 24 4.40 -8.52 -7.27
CA GLY A 24 3.09 -8.75 -7.86
C GLY A 24 2.85 -7.79 -9.02
N VAL A 25 2.09 -8.25 -10.00
CA VAL A 25 1.51 -7.38 -11.03
C VAL A 25 0.05 -7.77 -11.23
N SER A 26 -0.81 -6.78 -11.45
CA SER A 26 -2.19 -7.01 -11.86
C SER A 26 -2.58 -6.01 -12.94
N PHE A 27 -3.53 -6.40 -13.78
CA PHE A 27 -4.13 -5.52 -14.77
C PHE A 27 -5.62 -5.84 -14.88
N ASP A 28 -6.41 -4.83 -15.19
CA ASP A 28 -7.84 -4.95 -15.47
C ASP A 28 -8.15 -4.17 -16.75
N ILE A 29 -8.96 -4.73 -17.62
CA ILE A 29 -9.36 -4.13 -18.90
C ILE A 29 -10.82 -4.49 -19.14
N GLN A 30 -11.69 -3.49 -19.16
CA GLN A 30 -13.13 -3.69 -19.25
C GLN A 30 -13.73 -2.71 -20.27
N PRO A 31 -14.13 -3.18 -21.46
CA PRO A 31 -14.81 -2.35 -22.45
C PRO A 31 -16.25 -2.03 -22.02
N GLY A 32 -16.73 -0.80 -22.27
CA GLY A 32 -18.14 -0.46 -22.10
C GLY A 32 -18.61 -0.49 -20.64
N VAL A 33 -17.70 -0.16 -19.73
CA VAL A 33 -18.02 0.08 -18.30
C VAL A 33 -17.37 1.37 -17.80
N GLY A 34 -16.53 1.98 -18.64
CA GLY A 34 -15.81 3.19 -18.30
C GLY A 34 -16.59 4.45 -18.69
N GLY A 35 -16.24 5.55 -18.04
CA GLY A 35 -16.72 6.90 -18.36
C GLY A 35 -18.03 7.19 -17.64
N ASP A 36 -18.47 8.44 -17.68
CA ASP A 36 -19.70 8.86 -16.97
C ASP A 36 -20.95 8.12 -17.47
N ASN A 37 -20.92 7.62 -18.72
CA ASN A 37 -22.03 6.91 -19.36
C ASN A 37 -21.80 5.40 -19.52
N GLY A 38 -20.67 4.86 -19.06
CA GLY A 38 -20.38 3.42 -19.16
C GLY A 38 -20.13 2.94 -20.60
N ASP A 39 -19.60 3.77 -21.48
CA ASP A 39 -19.33 3.47 -22.89
C ASP A 39 -17.83 3.47 -23.25
N GLU A 40 -16.98 3.88 -22.33
CA GLU A 40 -15.53 3.91 -22.50
C GLU A 40 -14.84 2.60 -22.06
N LEU A 41 -13.58 2.45 -22.47
CA LEU A 41 -12.70 1.39 -22.02
C LEU A 41 -12.09 1.75 -20.66
N TYR A 42 -12.43 0.99 -19.63
CA TYR A 42 -11.72 1.01 -18.36
C TYR A 42 -10.43 0.21 -18.45
N SER A 43 -9.37 0.73 -17.84
CA SER A 43 -8.13 -0.04 -17.62
C SER A 43 -7.49 0.29 -16.28
N ALA A 44 -6.88 -0.69 -15.63
CA ALA A 44 -6.02 -0.50 -14.48
C ALA A 44 -4.76 -1.36 -14.59
N PHE A 45 -3.68 -0.89 -14.00
CA PHE A 45 -2.44 -1.64 -13.84
C PHE A 45 -1.90 -1.40 -12.44
N VAL A 46 -1.43 -2.45 -11.78
CA VAL A 46 -0.80 -2.38 -10.46
C VAL A 46 0.48 -3.20 -10.46
N PHE A 47 1.49 -2.69 -9.78
CA PHE A 47 2.72 -3.39 -9.43
C PHE A 47 2.94 -3.28 -7.92
N ASP A 48 3.23 -4.40 -7.28
CA ASP A 48 3.44 -4.47 -5.84
C ASP A 48 4.79 -5.12 -5.53
N ALA A 49 5.48 -4.65 -4.51
CA ALA A 49 6.67 -5.24 -3.96
C ALA A 49 6.59 -5.30 -2.43
N PHE A 50 7.04 -6.40 -1.86
CA PHE A 50 7.08 -6.59 -0.42
C PHE A 50 8.39 -7.21 0.04
N ALA A 51 8.92 -6.72 1.16
CA ALA A 51 10.09 -7.27 1.80
C ALA A 51 9.85 -7.53 3.30
N ASP A 52 10.24 -8.73 3.77
CA ASP A 52 10.46 -9.05 5.19
C ASP A 52 11.85 -9.65 5.35
N ILE A 53 12.73 -8.92 6.02
CA ILE A 53 14.13 -9.27 6.16
C ILE A 53 14.46 -9.42 7.66
N PRO A 54 14.53 -10.66 8.18
CA PRO A 54 14.96 -10.92 9.55
C PRO A 54 16.35 -10.38 9.88
N MET A 55 16.46 -9.82 11.08
CA MET A 55 17.69 -9.38 11.72
C MET A 55 17.72 -9.90 13.18
N GLY A 56 17.81 -11.22 13.33
CA GLY A 56 17.65 -11.88 14.62
C GLY A 56 16.20 -11.82 15.11
N LYS A 57 15.97 -11.30 16.33
CA LYS A 57 14.61 -11.08 16.87
C LYS A 57 13.88 -9.86 16.27
N ASN A 58 14.59 -9.08 15.45
CA ASN A 58 14.11 -7.88 14.80
C ASN A 58 13.99 -8.13 13.29
N GLY A 59 13.60 -7.12 12.51
CA GLY A 59 13.60 -7.22 11.06
C GLY A 59 13.23 -5.91 10.37
N ILE A 60 13.50 -5.85 9.07
CA ILE A 60 13.00 -4.79 8.20
C ILE A 60 11.73 -5.32 7.53
N VAL A 61 10.69 -4.49 7.50
CA VAL A 61 9.45 -4.78 6.79
C VAL A 61 9.16 -3.60 5.89
N GLY A 62 8.74 -3.83 4.65
CA GLY A 62 8.36 -2.74 3.76
C GLY A 62 7.50 -3.18 2.59
N THR A 63 6.66 -2.25 2.14
CA THR A 63 5.79 -2.41 0.99
C THR A 63 6.00 -1.26 0.01
N LEU A 64 5.79 -1.54 -1.28
CA LEU A 64 5.69 -0.55 -2.34
C LEU A 64 4.59 -1.02 -3.28
N ASN A 65 3.62 -0.15 -3.53
CA ASN A 65 2.51 -0.41 -4.45
C ASN A 65 2.48 0.77 -5.42
N PHE A 66 2.55 0.49 -6.71
CA PHE A 66 2.36 1.47 -7.77
C PHE A 66 1.10 1.08 -8.53
N PHE A 67 0.24 2.04 -8.80
CA PHE A 67 -0.99 1.81 -9.54
C PHE A 67 -1.23 2.90 -10.58
N SER A 68 -1.83 2.51 -11.69
CA SER A 68 -2.18 3.39 -12.79
C SER A 68 -3.61 3.10 -13.21
N PHE A 69 -4.45 4.13 -13.24
CA PHE A 69 -5.83 4.05 -13.68
C PHE A 69 -5.96 4.76 -15.03
N GLY A 70 -6.59 4.07 -15.98
CA GLY A 70 -6.98 4.57 -17.28
C GLY A 70 -8.23 5.44 -17.20
N ALA A 71 -8.74 5.82 -18.37
CA ALA A 71 -10.02 6.50 -18.45
C ALA A 71 -11.15 5.60 -17.93
N GLY A 72 -12.19 6.24 -17.42
CA GLY A 72 -13.46 5.60 -17.15
C GLY A 72 -13.69 4.94 -15.79
N GLY A 73 -12.76 4.99 -14.85
CA GLY A 73 -13.05 4.65 -13.45
C GLY A 73 -13.66 5.81 -12.67
N MET A 74 -14.22 5.53 -11.48
CA MET A 74 -14.59 6.60 -10.51
C MET A 74 -13.38 7.40 -10.01
N VAL A 75 -12.19 6.79 -10.06
CA VAL A 75 -10.92 7.48 -9.77
C VAL A 75 -10.44 8.16 -11.06
N PRO A 76 -10.16 9.48 -11.06
CA PRO A 76 -9.71 10.18 -12.26
C PRO A 76 -8.49 9.52 -12.86
N LYS A 77 -8.38 9.41 -14.19
CA LYS A 77 -7.21 8.83 -14.86
C LYS A 77 -5.91 9.41 -14.30
N GLY A 78 -4.99 8.55 -13.90
CA GLY A 78 -3.81 8.99 -13.18
C GLY A 78 -2.95 7.85 -12.69
N SER A 79 -1.96 8.18 -11.87
CA SER A 79 -1.10 7.17 -11.25
C SER A 79 -0.80 7.55 -9.82
N GLY A 80 -0.56 6.53 -9.00
CA GLY A 80 -0.25 6.69 -7.61
C GLY A 80 0.76 5.67 -7.13
N LEU A 81 1.25 5.94 -5.93
CA LEU A 81 2.10 5.03 -5.20
C LEU A 81 1.81 5.10 -3.71
N CYS A 82 1.86 3.94 -3.07
CA CYS A 82 1.79 3.80 -1.62
C CYS A 82 2.97 2.95 -1.17
N ALA A 83 3.78 3.46 -0.26
CA ALA A 83 4.92 2.75 0.27
C ALA A 83 4.98 2.89 1.79
N ASP A 84 5.35 1.82 2.48
CA ASP A 84 5.73 1.87 3.89
C ASP A 84 7.07 1.18 4.13
N PHE A 85 7.78 1.67 5.14
CA PHE A 85 9.05 1.12 5.58
C PHE A 85 9.10 1.14 7.10
N GLY A 86 9.31 -0.03 7.68
CA GLY A 86 9.33 -0.24 9.12
C GLY A 86 10.53 -1.05 9.58
N TYR A 87 10.90 -0.84 10.84
CA TYR A 87 11.89 -1.65 11.53
C TYR A 87 11.24 -2.36 12.72
N ARG A 88 10.94 -3.64 12.55
CA ARG A 88 10.31 -4.49 13.57
C ARG A 88 11.30 -4.79 14.69
N ILE A 89 10.94 -4.40 15.91
CA ILE A 89 11.60 -4.74 17.17
C ILE A 89 10.70 -5.72 17.92
N ASN A 90 11.03 -7.01 17.84
CA ASN A 90 10.18 -8.09 18.35
C ASN A 90 8.75 -8.02 17.76
N LYS A 91 7.76 -7.54 18.54
CA LYS A 91 6.35 -7.43 18.10
C LYS A 91 5.93 -6.01 17.70
N ILE A 92 6.78 -5.01 17.87
CA ILE A 92 6.46 -3.61 17.61
C ILE A 92 7.29 -3.14 16.43
N GLU A 93 6.68 -2.44 15.49
CA GLU A 93 7.36 -1.92 14.31
C GLU A 93 7.00 -0.45 14.14
N PRO A 94 7.89 0.47 14.54
CA PRO A 94 7.85 1.84 14.06
C PRO A 94 8.04 1.86 12.55
N LEU A 95 7.25 2.68 11.87
CA LEU A 95 7.28 2.80 10.42
C LEU A 95 7.04 4.24 9.95
N ILE A 96 7.43 4.49 8.70
CA ILE A 96 7.04 5.66 7.94
C ILE A 96 6.30 5.19 6.68
N ALA A 97 5.27 5.93 6.28
CA ALA A 97 4.54 5.69 5.06
C ALA A 97 4.45 6.95 4.21
N PHE A 98 4.45 6.75 2.90
CA PHE A 98 4.28 7.75 1.90
C PHE A 98 3.19 7.32 0.93
N GLU A 99 2.23 8.20 0.70
CA GLU A 99 1.16 7.99 -0.27
C GLU A 99 1.16 9.16 -1.24
N TRP A 100 0.96 8.86 -2.51
CA TRP A 100 0.85 9.88 -3.55
C TRP A 100 -0.10 9.41 -4.64
N TYR A 101 -0.90 10.35 -5.12
CA TYR A 101 -1.74 10.18 -6.28
C TYR A 101 -1.71 11.46 -7.10
N SER A 102 -1.53 11.35 -8.41
CA SER A 102 -1.69 12.47 -9.33
C SER A 102 -2.61 12.09 -10.48
N PRO A 103 -3.74 12.79 -10.64
CA PRO A 103 -4.52 12.71 -11.86
C PRO A 103 -3.72 13.32 -13.02
N ASN A 104 -4.06 12.91 -14.24
CA ASN A 104 -3.47 13.46 -15.47
C ASN A 104 -4.09 14.81 -15.84
N GLU A 105 -5.31 15.08 -15.38
CA GLU A 105 -6.07 16.30 -15.68
C GLU A 105 -6.77 16.80 -14.40
N GLY A 106 -6.68 18.11 -14.16
CA GLY A 106 -7.21 18.74 -12.94
C GLY A 106 -6.48 18.31 -11.66
N ASP A 107 -7.10 18.59 -10.51
CA ASP A 107 -6.58 18.19 -9.19
C ASP A 107 -7.53 17.23 -8.43
N ALA A 108 -8.67 16.85 -9.03
CA ALA A 108 -9.63 15.95 -8.40
C ALA A 108 -8.96 14.63 -7.96
N GLY A 109 -9.13 14.25 -6.70
CA GLY A 109 -8.50 13.06 -6.12
C GLY A 109 -6.98 13.10 -5.95
N LYS A 110 -6.28 14.17 -6.38
CA LYS A 110 -4.83 14.34 -6.15
C LYS A 110 -4.53 14.25 -4.66
N ARG A 111 -3.48 13.52 -4.30
CA ARG A 111 -3.15 13.27 -2.90
C ARG A 111 -1.66 13.18 -2.68
N LYS A 112 -1.21 13.66 -1.53
CA LYS A 112 0.13 13.38 -1.01
C LYS A 112 0.07 13.28 0.50
N ALA A 113 0.53 12.19 1.08
CA ALA A 113 0.57 11.99 2.53
C ALA A 113 1.94 11.48 2.98
N ILE A 114 2.36 11.93 4.16
CA ILE A 114 3.52 11.40 4.89
C ILE A 114 3.05 11.09 6.31
N LEU A 115 3.18 9.84 6.71
CA LEU A 115 2.67 9.33 7.98
C LEU A 115 3.76 8.61 8.76
N GLY A 116 3.88 8.90 10.05
CA GLY A 116 4.64 8.07 10.99
C GLY A 116 3.68 7.12 11.71
N GLY A 117 4.12 5.91 12.02
CA GLY A 117 3.23 4.92 12.63
C GLY A 117 3.92 3.85 13.44
N ILE A 118 3.10 3.00 14.04
CA ILE A 118 3.48 1.81 14.78
C ILE A 118 2.58 0.67 14.33
N ASN A 119 3.17 -0.47 13.97
CA ASN A 119 2.47 -1.73 13.81
C ASN A 119 2.74 -2.65 15.00
N TRP A 120 1.69 -3.27 15.52
CA TRP A 120 1.75 -4.27 16.58
C TRP A 120 1.40 -5.65 16.02
N TRP A 121 2.42 -6.50 15.91
CA TRP A 121 2.33 -7.87 15.44
C TRP A 121 1.92 -8.82 16.56
N ILE A 122 0.60 -9.01 16.72
CA ILE A 122 0.03 -9.89 17.76
C ILE A 122 0.42 -11.34 17.46
N HIS A 123 0.18 -11.78 16.22
CA HIS A 123 0.49 -13.10 15.71
C HIS A 123 0.99 -13.06 14.26
N GLY A 124 2.11 -12.35 14.02
CA GLY A 124 2.71 -12.23 12.70
C GLY A 124 1.71 -11.77 11.64
N HIS A 125 1.74 -12.43 10.48
CA HIS A 125 0.76 -12.32 9.40
C HIS A 125 -0.71 -12.42 9.85
N SER A 126 -1.02 -13.30 10.79
CA SER A 126 -2.39 -13.71 11.09
C SER A 126 -3.16 -12.72 11.94
N ALA A 127 -2.47 -11.88 12.72
CA ALA A 127 -3.13 -10.87 13.54
C ALA A 127 -2.20 -9.67 13.79
N ASN A 128 -2.62 -8.48 13.36
CA ASN A 128 -1.89 -7.23 13.62
C ASN A 128 -2.80 -6.00 13.67
N ILE A 129 -2.29 -4.95 14.32
CA ILE A 129 -2.91 -3.63 14.37
C ILE A 129 -1.86 -2.59 14.02
N LYS A 130 -2.12 -1.80 12.98
CA LYS A 130 -1.30 -0.67 12.54
C LYS A 130 -2.00 0.64 12.86
N PHE A 131 -1.25 1.57 13.45
CA PHE A 131 -1.66 2.95 13.67
C PHE A 131 -0.69 3.90 12.98
N GLN A 132 -1.20 4.90 12.27
CA GLN A 132 -0.42 5.90 11.56
C GLN A 132 -1.01 7.28 11.79
N PHE A 133 -0.16 8.29 11.91
CA PHE A 133 -0.53 9.69 12.05
C PHE A 133 0.42 10.59 11.27
N GLY A 134 -0.10 11.64 10.66
CA GLY A 134 0.73 12.61 9.97
C GLY A 134 -0.06 13.68 9.25
N THR A 135 0.39 14.03 8.06
CA THR A 135 -0.19 15.11 7.26
C THR A 135 -0.50 14.63 5.86
N GLU A 136 -1.60 15.10 5.31
CA GLU A 136 -1.97 14.90 3.92
C GLU A 136 -2.40 16.21 3.24
N ASN A 137 -2.12 16.27 1.95
CA ASN A 137 -2.56 17.31 1.04
C ASN A 137 -3.52 16.66 0.03
N LEU A 138 -4.74 17.21 -0.06
CA LEU A 138 -5.82 16.68 -0.87
C LEU A 138 -6.18 17.69 -1.95
N GLU A 139 -6.45 17.19 -3.15
CA GLU A 139 -6.98 17.93 -4.30
C GLU A 139 -6.22 19.22 -4.63
N GLY A 140 -4.91 19.25 -4.40
CA GLY A 140 -4.09 20.44 -4.65
C GLY A 140 -4.35 21.59 -3.68
N ALA A 141 -4.98 21.35 -2.53
CA ALA A 141 -5.22 22.36 -1.51
C ALA A 141 -3.92 23.08 -1.08
N ASP A 142 -4.03 24.36 -0.73
CA ASP A 142 -2.87 25.13 -0.24
C ASP A 142 -2.42 24.68 1.17
N GLU A 143 -3.33 24.11 1.96
CA GLU A 143 -3.09 23.71 3.33
C GLU A 143 -2.99 22.18 3.51
N TRP A 144 -2.13 21.76 4.43
CA TRP A 144 -2.00 20.35 4.83
C TRP A 144 -2.92 20.05 6.00
N THR A 145 -3.65 18.94 5.92
CA THR A 145 -4.56 18.49 6.96
C THR A 145 -3.91 17.37 7.79
N LYS A 146 -4.24 17.28 9.08
CA LYS A 146 -3.80 16.17 9.94
C LYS A 146 -4.66 14.94 9.69
N THR A 147 -4.03 13.79 9.58
CA THR A 147 -4.73 12.54 9.30
C THR A 147 -4.23 11.42 10.22
N ALA A 148 -5.13 10.50 10.57
CA ALA A 148 -4.86 9.35 11.42
C ALA A 148 -5.52 8.11 10.81
N VAL A 149 -4.77 7.01 10.73
CA VAL A 149 -5.23 5.74 10.15
C VAL A 149 -5.04 4.63 11.19
N ILE A 150 -6.08 3.82 11.38
CA ILE A 150 -6.02 2.58 12.15
C ILE A 150 -6.42 1.45 11.21
N GLN A 151 -5.57 0.44 11.10
CA GLN A 151 -5.82 -0.77 10.32
C GLN A 151 -5.68 -1.98 11.23
N GLY A 152 -6.63 -2.91 11.15
CA GLY A 152 -6.55 -4.21 11.80
C GLY A 152 -6.63 -5.32 10.75
N GLN A 153 -5.82 -6.36 10.91
CA GLN A 153 -5.84 -7.53 10.05
C GLN A 153 -5.96 -8.79 10.91
N VAL A 154 -6.87 -9.68 10.52
CA VAL A 154 -7.06 -11.00 11.14
C VAL A 154 -7.28 -12.03 10.04
N PHE A 155 -6.47 -13.09 10.02
CA PHE A 155 -6.62 -14.26 9.16
C PHE A 155 -6.87 -15.50 10.01
N PHE A 156 -7.78 -16.37 9.54
CA PHE A 156 -8.22 -17.59 10.19
C PHE A 156 -7.98 -18.81 9.30
#